data_AF-A0A353M3A3-F1
#
_entry.id   AF-A0A353M3A3-F1
#
_cell.length_a   1.000
_cell.length_b   1.000
_cell.length_c   1.000
_cell.angle_alpha   90.00
_cell.angle_beta   90.00
_cell.angle_gamma   90.00
#
_symmetry.space_group_name_H-M   'P 1'
#
loop_
_entity.id
_entity.type
_entity.pdbx_description
1 polymer ?
#
loop_
_entity_poly.entity_id
_entity_poly.type
_entity_poly.pdbx_seq_one_letter_code
_entity_poly.pdbx_strand_id
1 'polypeptide(L)'
;LNVALDHTWFAPGPWHVRQSGRIQEFFAEIPMDGYKVYAVDGTVIEEPALHPVGLLATLAAASLASTGPHAKRYVDRFWALPVRRGKRRYYDNGLYLFSLLALSGRYRIFGISTFSDRFDT
;
A
#
# COMPACT_ATOMS: atom_id res chain seq x y z
N LEU A 1 1.68 0.54 3.61
CA LEU A 1 2.19 -0.82 3.28
C LEU A 1 2.78 -1.54 4.50
N ASN A 2 3.92 -1.13 5.06
CA ASN A 2 4.58 -1.87 6.16
C ASN A 2 3.68 -2.14 7.36
N VAL A 3 2.97 -1.13 7.86
CA VAL A 3 1.97 -1.27 8.94
C VAL A 3 0.91 -2.32 8.58
N ALA A 4 0.47 -2.37 7.33
CA ALA A 4 -0.57 -3.29 6.90
C ALA A 4 -0.04 -4.73 6.73
N LEU A 5 1.21 -4.88 6.29
CA LEU A 5 1.88 -6.18 6.23
C LEU A 5 2.12 -6.75 7.63
N ASP A 6 2.62 -5.93 8.55
CA ASP A 6 2.77 -6.29 9.96
C ASP A 6 1.43 -6.74 10.55
N HIS A 7 0.35 -5.97 10.31
CA HIS A 7 -1.03 -6.35 10.63
C HIS A 7 -1.41 -7.74 10.12
N THR A 8 -1.12 -8.01 8.85
CA THR A 8 -1.53 -9.25 8.18
C THR A 8 -0.73 -10.46 8.67
N TRP A 9 0.56 -10.28 8.94
CA TRP A 9 1.45 -11.38 9.29
C TRP A 9 1.43 -11.75 10.77
N PHE A 10 1.25 -10.77 11.65
CA PHE A 10 1.42 -10.98 13.09
C PHE A 10 0.17 -10.63 13.91
N ALA A 11 -0.93 -10.27 13.26
CA ALA A 11 -2.15 -9.78 13.91
C ALA A 11 -1.91 -8.71 15.01
N PRO A 12 -1.04 -7.70 14.82
CA PRO A 12 -0.79 -6.67 15.79
C PRO A 12 -2.04 -5.81 16.06
N GLY A 13 -2.03 -5.18 17.23
CA GLY A 13 -3.20 -4.61 17.87
C GLY A 13 -3.88 -3.42 17.17
N PRO A 14 -4.83 -2.77 17.85
CA PRO A 14 -5.78 -1.83 17.24
C PRO A 14 -5.17 -0.54 16.69
N TRP A 15 -3.89 -0.27 16.95
CA TRP A 15 -3.20 0.89 16.38
C TRP A 15 -3.02 0.77 14.86
N HIS A 16 -2.69 -0.42 14.34
CA HIS A 16 -2.46 -0.67 12.91
C HIS A 16 -3.70 -0.38 12.07
N VAL A 17 -4.85 -0.83 12.57
CA VAL A 17 -6.17 -0.60 11.97
C VAL A 17 -6.46 0.90 11.92
N ARG A 18 -6.34 1.61 13.06
CA ARG A 18 -6.61 3.05 13.15
C ARG A 18 -5.68 3.87 12.25
N GLN A 19 -4.39 3.58 12.26
CA GLN A 19 -3.41 4.30 11.44
C GLN A 19 -3.68 4.09 9.95
N SER A 20 -4.00 2.87 9.55
CA SER A 20 -4.31 2.54 8.16
C SER A 20 -5.60 3.20 7.69
N GLY A 21 -6.61 3.32 8.56
CA GLY A 21 -7.82 4.10 8.29
C GLY A 21 -7.54 5.60 8.15
N ARG A 22 -6.77 6.20 9.08
CA ARG A 22 -6.45 7.64 9.07
C ARG A 22 -5.70 8.08 7.82
N ILE A 23 -4.71 7.31 7.36
CA ILE A 23 -3.97 7.67 6.15
C ILE A 23 -4.84 7.57 4.90
N GLN A 24 -5.77 6.61 4.84
CA GLN A 24 -6.75 6.53 3.76
C GLN A 24 -7.75 7.68 3.80
N GLU A 25 -8.22 8.08 4.98
CA GLU A 25 -9.09 9.23 5.17
C GLU A 25 -8.43 10.53 4.70
N PHE A 26 -7.16 10.75 5.07
CA PHE A 26 -6.44 11.98 4.70
C PHE A 26 -6.36 12.17 3.17
N PHE A 27 -6.11 11.09 2.42
CA PHE A 27 -6.01 11.14 0.97
C PHE A 27 -7.35 10.92 0.24
N ALA A 28 -8.45 10.77 0.97
CA ALA A 28 -9.72 10.27 0.47
C ALA A 28 -10.22 11.07 -0.74
N GLU A 29 -10.23 12.39 -0.57
CA GLU A 29 -10.81 13.34 -1.51
C GLU A 29 -9.75 14.02 -2.40
N ILE A 30 -8.51 13.51 -2.36
CA ILE A 30 -7.41 14.03 -3.18
C ILE A 30 -7.26 13.13 -4.42
N PRO A 31 -7.45 13.67 -5.64
CA PRO A 31 -7.20 12.92 -6.86
C PRO A 31 -5.69 12.69 -7.04
N MET A 32 -5.32 11.65 -7.80
CA MET A 32 -3.92 11.20 -7.87
C MET A 32 -2.97 12.23 -8.49
N ASP A 33 -3.45 12.99 -9.47
CA ASP A 33 -2.76 14.12 -10.09
C ASP A 33 -2.65 15.35 -9.16
N GLY A 34 -3.47 15.39 -8.11
CA GLY A 34 -3.42 16.38 -7.03
C GLY A 34 -2.54 16.00 -5.85
N TYR A 35 -1.88 14.82 -5.87
CA TYR A 35 -0.95 14.44 -4.79
C TYR A 35 0.27 15.36 -4.75
N LYS A 36 0.56 15.87 -3.55
CA LYS A 36 1.69 16.75 -3.25
C LYS A 36 2.64 16.12 -2.23
N VAL A 37 3.65 16.88 -1.82
CA VAL A 37 4.42 16.63 -0.61
C VAL A 37 3.66 17.21 0.58
N TYR A 38 3.64 16.48 1.70
CA TYR A 38 2.92 16.89 2.91
C TYR A 38 3.86 16.78 4.11
N ALA A 39 3.78 17.76 5.02
CA ALA A 39 4.31 17.59 6.37
C ALA A 39 3.46 16.59 7.16
N VAL A 40 3.99 16.07 8.27
CA VAL A 40 3.34 15.01 9.06
C VAL A 40 2.02 15.46 9.71
N ASP A 41 1.82 16.77 9.89
CA ASP A 41 0.57 17.36 10.38
C ASP A 41 -0.47 17.59 9.27
N GLY A 42 -0.13 17.25 8.02
CA GLY A 42 -0.99 17.42 6.85
C GLY A 42 -0.78 18.74 6.10
N THR A 43 0.11 19.63 6.58
CA THR A 43 0.43 20.88 5.87
C THR A 43 0.93 20.58 4.47
N VAL A 44 0.32 21.22 3.47
CA VAL A 44 0.68 21.06 2.06
C VAL A 44 1.98 21.79 1.78
N ILE A 45 2.94 21.08 1.20
CA ILE A 45 4.13 21.66 0.58
C ILE A 45 3.83 21.70 -0.91
N GLU A 46 3.96 22.87 -1.54
CA GLU A 46 3.60 23.14 -2.95
C GLU A 46 4.61 22.50 -3.94
N GLU A 47 4.82 21.20 -3.79
CA GLU A 47 5.62 20.34 -4.64
C GLU A 47 4.78 19.10 -5.01
N PRO A 48 4.63 18.75 -6.30
CA PRO A 48 3.93 17.55 -6.71
C PRO A 48 4.60 16.28 -6.19
N ALA A 49 3.82 15.27 -5.83
CA ALA A 49 4.36 13.97 -5.48
C ALA A 49 5.14 13.38 -6.67
N LEU A 50 6.43 13.09 -6.45
CA LEU A 50 7.29 12.54 -7.50
C LEU A 50 6.82 11.14 -7.96
N HIS A 51 6.21 10.39 -7.05
CA HIS A 51 5.79 8.99 -7.19
C HIS A 51 4.31 8.76 -6.80
N PRO A 52 3.36 9.33 -7.57
CA PRO A 52 1.94 9.28 -7.22
C PRO A 52 1.32 7.88 -7.41
N VAL A 53 1.87 7.05 -8.31
CA VAL A 53 1.44 5.66 -8.51
C VAL A 53 1.86 4.82 -7.30
N GLY A 54 3.10 5.00 -6.83
CA GLY A 54 3.60 4.35 -5.62
C GLY A 54 2.80 4.75 -4.38
N LEU A 55 2.46 6.04 -4.26
CA LEU A 55 1.60 6.53 -3.17
C LEU A 55 0.23 5.85 -3.20
N LEU A 56 -0.48 5.85 -4.35
CA LEU A 56 -1.78 5.19 -4.47
C LEU A 56 -1.70 3.68 -4.17
N ALA A 57 -0.66 3.00 -4.66
CA ALA A 57 -0.44 1.57 -4.40
C ALA A 57 -0.31 1.28 -2.90
N THR A 58 0.46 2.10 -2.17
CA THR A 58 0.64 1.90 -0.73
C THR A 58 -0.59 2.27 0.12
N LEU A 59 -1.42 3.21 -0.35
CA LEU A 59 -2.75 3.50 0.22
C LEU A 59 -3.72 2.33 0.02
N ALA A 60 -3.68 1.69 -1.16
CA ALA A 60 -4.44 0.47 -1.41
C ALA A 60 -3.99 -0.66 -0.50
N ALA A 61 -2.67 -0.87 -0.34
CA ALA A 61 -2.14 -1.89 0.57
C ALA A 61 -2.51 -1.64 2.04
N ALA A 62 -2.76 -0.40 2.47
CA ALA A 62 -3.27 -0.11 3.81
C ALA A 62 -4.62 -0.78 4.12
N SER A 63 -5.38 -1.15 3.08
CA SER A 63 -6.66 -1.87 3.20
C SER A 63 -6.54 -3.27 3.80
N LEU A 64 -5.34 -3.84 3.88
CA LEU A 64 -5.12 -5.11 4.60
C LEU A 64 -5.31 -4.98 6.12
N ALA A 65 -5.22 -3.76 6.65
CA ALA A 65 -5.44 -3.47 8.07
C ALA A 65 -6.61 -2.53 8.31
N SER A 66 -6.93 -1.64 7.37
CA SER A 66 -8.01 -0.67 7.51
C SER A 66 -9.39 -1.34 7.53
N THR A 67 -10.21 -0.98 8.52
CA THR A 67 -11.65 -1.29 8.56
C THR A 67 -12.51 -0.06 8.23
N GLY A 68 -11.90 1.01 7.71
CA GLY A 68 -12.59 2.25 7.37
C GLY A 68 -13.36 2.19 6.04
N PRO A 69 -14.23 3.18 5.76
CA PRO A 69 -15.10 3.17 4.58
C PRO A 69 -14.34 3.26 3.25
N HIS A 70 -13.08 3.74 3.28
CA HIS A 70 -12.28 3.96 2.08
C HIS A 70 -11.48 2.73 1.60
N ALA A 71 -11.39 1.67 2.40
CA ALA A 71 -10.53 0.52 2.11
C ALA A 71 -10.83 -0.08 0.73
N LYS A 72 -12.10 -0.41 0.47
CA LYS A 72 -12.52 -0.97 -0.84
C LYS A 72 -12.21 -0.01 -1.99
N ARG A 73 -12.52 1.28 -1.82
CA ARG A 73 -12.30 2.31 -2.86
C ARG A 73 -10.83 2.38 -3.27
N TYR A 74 -9.89 2.29 -2.33
CA TYR A 74 -8.46 2.31 -2.67
C TYR A 74 -8.00 1.04 -3.38
N VAL A 75 -8.52 -0.14 -3.01
CA VAL A 75 -8.24 -1.38 -3.73
C VAL A 75 -8.77 -1.31 -5.17
N ASP A 76 -10.00 -0.83 -5.37
CA ASP A 76 -10.60 -0.67 -6.69
C ASP A 76 -9.79 0.34 -7.56
N ARG A 77 -9.38 1.48 -6.97
CA ARG A 77 -8.52 2.48 -7.65
C ARG A 77 -7.18 1.89 -8.07
N PHE A 78 -6.55 1.10 -7.20
CA PHE A 78 -5.29 0.43 -7.52
C PHE A 78 -5.48 -0.65 -8.59
N TRP A 79 -6.56 -1.42 -8.54
CA TRP A 79 -6.87 -2.43 -9.55
C TRP A 79 -7.03 -1.84 -10.95
N ALA A 80 -7.64 -0.65 -11.05
CA ALA A 80 -7.78 0.08 -12.30
C ALA A 80 -6.50 0.83 -12.76
N LEU A 81 -5.47 0.90 -11.91
CA LEU A 81 -4.26 1.68 -12.17
C LEU A 81 -3.27 0.90 -13.04
N PRO A 82 -2.90 1.35 -14.25
CA PRO A 82 -1.84 0.70 -15.01
C PRO A 82 -0.47 0.92 -14.38
N VAL A 83 0.47 0.01 -14.64
CA VAL A 83 1.88 0.18 -14.25
C VAL A 83 2.47 1.46 -14.86
N ARG A 84 3.30 2.18 -14.10
CA ARG A 84 3.89 3.45 -14.54
C ARG A 84 4.90 3.22 -15.65
N ARG A 85 4.90 4.10 -16.65
CA ARG A 85 5.90 4.15 -17.74
C ARG A 85 6.82 5.38 -17.59
N GLY A 86 7.88 5.43 -18.40
CA GLY A 86 8.82 6.57 -18.43
C GLY A 86 9.94 6.50 -17.39
N LYS A 87 10.74 7.57 -17.31
CA LYS A 87 12.01 7.62 -16.54
C LYS A 87 11.82 7.44 -15.02
N ARG A 88 10.69 7.88 -14.48
CA ARG A 88 10.42 7.87 -13.02
C ARG A 88 9.72 6.60 -12.51
N ARG A 89 9.53 5.59 -13.37
CA ARG A 89 8.72 4.40 -13.05
C ARG A 89 9.27 3.47 -11.98
N TYR A 90 10.59 3.51 -11.71
CA TYR A 90 11.25 2.48 -10.90
C TYR A 90 10.67 2.37 -9.50
N TYR A 91 10.59 3.48 -8.77
CA TYR A 91 10.11 3.49 -7.40
C TYR A 91 8.59 3.20 -7.32
N ASP A 92 7.80 3.79 -8.21
CA ASP A 92 6.36 3.51 -8.31
C ASP A 92 6.08 2.03 -8.56
N ASN A 93 6.77 1.41 -9.53
CA ASN A 93 6.50 0.04 -9.91
C ASN A 93 7.02 -0.97 -8.89
N GLY A 94 8.06 -0.62 -8.12
CA GLY A 94 8.47 -1.41 -6.95
C GLY A 94 7.36 -1.46 -5.90
N LEU A 95 6.82 -0.30 -5.51
CA LEU A 95 5.70 -0.21 -4.57
C LEU A 95 4.41 -0.84 -5.13
N TYR A 96 4.18 -0.69 -6.43
CA TYR A 96 3.08 -1.34 -7.13
C TYR A 96 3.16 -2.87 -6.96
N LEU A 97 4.31 -3.47 -7.28
CA LEU A 97 4.48 -4.92 -7.21
C LEU A 97 4.29 -5.44 -5.78
N PHE A 98 4.89 -4.79 -4.78
CA PHE A 98 4.71 -5.20 -3.39
C PHE A 98 3.25 -5.07 -2.93
N SER A 99 2.57 -4.01 -3.33
CA SER A 99 1.15 -3.81 -3.00
C SER A 99 0.26 -4.85 -3.68
N LEU A 100 0.55 -5.22 -4.94
CA LEU A 100 -0.15 -6.29 -5.64
C LEU A 100 0.08 -7.66 -4.98
N LEU A 101 1.31 -7.99 -4.61
CA LEU A 101 1.61 -9.22 -3.88
C LEU A 101 0.88 -9.26 -2.54
N ALA A 102 0.88 -8.16 -1.79
CA ALA A 102 0.22 -8.06 -0.49
C ALA A 102 -1.30 -8.23 -0.63
N LEU A 103 -1.94 -7.44 -1.50
CA LEU A 103 -3.39 -7.46 -1.71
C LEU A 103 -3.91 -8.75 -2.35
N SER A 104 -3.08 -9.46 -3.12
CA SER A 104 -3.44 -10.77 -3.67
C SER A 104 -3.21 -11.94 -2.70
N GLY A 105 -2.76 -11.68 -1.47
CA GLY A 105 -2.46 -12.73 -0.49
C GLY A 105 -1.26 -13.60 -0.89
N ARG A 106 -0.37 -13.09 -1.75
CA ARG A 106 0.84 -13.78 -2.23
C ARG A 106 2.13 -13.26 -1.61
N TYR A 107 2.07 -12.20 -0.81
CA TYR A 107 3.20 -11.76 0.01
C TYR A 107 3.21 -12.51 1.35
N ARG A 108 3.94 -13.62 1.41
CA ARG A 108 3.89 -14.56 2.53
C ARG A 108 5.25 -14.72 3.19
N ILE A 109 5.23 -15.09 4.47
CA ILE A 109 6.41 -15.56 5.20
C ILE A 109 6.72 -16.98 4.73
N PHE A 110 7.96 -17.21 4.32
CA PHE A 110 8.48 -18.55 4.03
C PHE A 110 9.44 -18.93 5.16
N GLY A 111 9.00 -19.85 6.03
CA GLY A 111 9.81 -20.38 7.13
C GLY A 111 10.65 -21.60 6.71
N ILE A 112 11.55 -22.04 7.59
CA ILE A 112 12.47 -23.16 7.33
C ILE A 112 11.75 -24.48 7.01
N SER A 113 10.60 -24.78 7.63
CA SER A 113 9.86 -26.03 7.32
C SER A 113 9.22 -26.03 5.93
N THR A 114 8.77 -24.86 5.44
CA THR A 114 8.19 -24.72 4.10
C THR A 114 9.16 -25.02 2.95
N PHE A 115 10.46 -25.13 3.23
CA PHE A 115 11.49 -25.44 2.24
C PHE A 115 11.82 -26.95 2.14
N SER A 116 11.65 -27.77 3.19
CA SER A 116 11.94 -29.21 3.08
C SER A 116 10.91 -29.92 2.20
N ASP A 117 9.63 -29.53 2.30
CA ASP A 117 8.54 -30.16 1.54
C ASP A 117 8.60 -29.93 0.02
N ARG A 118 9.47 -29.02 -0.48
CA ARG A 118 9.59 -28.71 -1.92
C ARG A 118 10.73 -29.42 -2.64
N PHE A 119 11.60 -30.12 -1.91
CA PHE A 119 12.76 -30.81 -2.50
C PHE A 119 12.81 -32.31 -2.20
N ASP A 120 11.75 -32.87 -1.57
CA ASP A 120 11.54 -34.31 -1.36
C ASP A 120 10.64 -34.94 -2.44
N THR A 121 10.91 -34.65 -3.72
CA THR A 121 10.35 -35.38 -4.89
C THR A 121 11.45 -35.60 -5.92
#